data_AF-A0A562TBU7-F1
#
_entry.id   AF-A0A562TBU7-F1
#
_cell.length_a   1.000
_cell.length_b   1.000
_cell.length_c   1.000
_cell.angle_alpha   90.00
_cell.angle_beta   90.00
_cell.angle_gamma   90.00
#
_symmetry.space_group_name_H-M   'P 1'
#
loop_
_entity.id
_entity.type
_entity.pdbx_description
1 polymer ?
#
loop_
_entity_poly.entity_id
_entity_poly.type
_entity_poly.pdbx_seq_one_letter_code
_entity_poly.pdbx_strand_id
1 'polypeptide(L)'
;MRLNPGELYLVDSRAIDELERQYDPFTFVVRVEEVDHEKDQVRFTLVSSDNWNATPDVRRIVEMHTGGTTLDDTTGTPVSVDPIFHRESRFIYCFDKGTVEAYTQ
;
A
#
# COMPACT_ATOMS: atom_id res chain seq x y z
N MET A 1 17.35 -2.77 4.11
CA MET A 1 16.58 -3.14 2.90
C MET A 1 16.32 -1.86 2.10
N ARG A 2 16.16 -1.95 0.79
CA ARG A 2 15.67 -0.87 -0.08
C ARG A 2 14.65 -1.46 -1.05
N LEU A 3 13.59 -0.74 -1.32
CA LEU A 3 12.58 -1.16 -2.29
C LEU A 3 13.09 -0.89 -3.70
N ASN A 4 12.84 -1.80 -4.64
CA ASN A 4 13.19 -1.62 -6.04
C ASN A 4 11.95 -1.63 -6.93
N PRO A 5 11.85 -0.74 -7.93
CA PRO A 5 10.80 -0.81 -8.94
C PRO A 5 10.69 -2.21 -9.58
N GLY A 6 9.47 -2.71 -9.69
CA GLY A 6 9.14 -4.03 -10.23
C GLY A 6 9.02 -5.13 -9.19
N GLU A 7 9.49 -4.93 -7.95
CA GLU A 7 9.35 -5.92 -6.87
C GLU A 7 7.88 -6.09 -6.46
N LEU A 8 7.53 -7.33 -6.09
CA LEU A 8 6.21 -7.68 -5.60
C LEU A 8 6.27 -7.99 -4.11
N TYR A 9 5.22 -7.56 -3.41
CA TYR A 9 5.09 -7.77 -1.97
C TYR A 9 3.69 -8.26 -1.64
N LEU A 10 3.62 -9.28 -0.78
CA LEU A 10 2.38 -9.75 -0.16
C LEU A 10 2.16 -8.92 1.10
N VAL A 11 0.98 -8.33 1.24
CA VAL A 11 0.59 -7.47 2.36
C VAL A 11 -0.56 -8.14 3.09
N ASP A 12 -0.42 -8.26 4.41
CA ASP A 12 -1.50 -8.63 5.31
C ASP A 12 -2.36 -7.39 5.59
N SER A 13 -3.68 -7.49 5.42
CA SER A 13 -4.60 -6.37 5.62
C SER A 13 -4.57 -5.81 7.05
N ARG A 14 -4.08 -6.58 8.04
CA ARG A 14 -3.85 -6.12 9.42
C ARG A 14 -2.74 -5.07 9.53
N ALA A 15 -1.94 -4.87 8.50
CA ALA A 15 -0.99 -3.77 8.45
C ALA A 15 -1.67 -2.39 8.33
N ILE A 16 -2.97 -2.37 8.01
CA ILE A 16 -3.76 -1.18 7.67
C ILE A 16 -5.03 -1.15 8.52
N ASP A 17 -5.08 -0.21 9.46
CA ASP A 17 -6.19 -0.06 10.43
C ASP A 17 -7.57 0.03 9.75
N GLU A 18 -7.65 0.71 8.60
CA GLU A 18 -8.92 0.89 7.88
C GLU A 18 -9.48 -0.44 7.35
N LEU A 19 -8.62 -1.29 6.81
CA LEU A 19 -9.00 -2.60 6.27
C LEU A 19 -9.32 -3.58 7.41
N GLU A 20 -8.53 -3.57 8.48
CA GLU A 20 -8.76 -4.41 9.67
C GLU A 20 -10.12 -4.14 10.33
N ARG A 21 -10.58 -2.87 10.33
CA ARG A 21 -11.88 -2.51 10.92
C ARG A 21 -13.08 -2.89 10.07
N GLN A 22 -12.90 -3.02 8.76
CA GLN A 22 -14.00 -3.21 7.80
C GLN A 22 -14.13 -4.65 7.31
N TYR A 23 -13.03 -5.41 7.28
CA TYR A 23 -12.98 -6.74 6.70
C TYR A 23 -12.31 -7.73 7.65
N ASP A 24 -12.70 -9.00 7.55
CA ASP A 24 -11.90 -10.09 8.14
C ASP A 24 -10.49 -10.11 7.52
N PRO A 25 -9.45 -10.54 8.25
CA PRO A 25 -8.06 -10.55 7.77
C PRO A 25 -7.91 -11.26 6.42
N PHE A 26 -7.18 -10.61 5.52
CA PHE A 26 -7.01 -11.06 4.15
C PHE A 26 -5.66 -10.57 3.60
N THR A 27 -5.23 -11.09 2.46
CA THR A 27 -3.93 -10.75 1.86
C THR A 27 -4.07 -10.22 0.44
N PHE A 28 -3.18 -9.30 0.08
CA PHE A 28 -3.14 -8.77 -1.26
C PHE A 28 -1.71 -8.51 -1.70
N VAL A 29 -1.49 -8.56 -3.00
CA VAL A 29 -0.17 -8.40 -3.62
C VAL A 29 -0.08 -7.03 -4.25
N VAL A 30 0.96 -6.29 -3.92
CA VAL A 30 1.29 -5.00 -4.52
C VAL A 30 2.59 -5.09 -5.30
N ARG A 31 2.72 -4.26 -6.34
CA ARG A 31 3.95 -4.06 -7.11
C ARG A 31 4.51 -2.68 -6.84
N VAL A 32 5.82 -2.58 -6.59
CA VAL A 32 6.52 -1.30 -6.54
C VAL A 32 6.61 -0.73 -7.95
N GLU A 33 6.06 0.45 -8.16
CA GLU A 33 6.15 1.16 -9.45
C GLU A 33 7.33 2.13 -9.47
N GLU A 34 7.47 2.93 -8.42
CA GLU A 34 8.49 3.98 -8.30
C GLU A 34 8.93 4.12 -6.84
N VAL A 35 10.19 4.50 -6.63
CA VAL A 35 10.76 4.78 -5.30
C VAL A 35 11.65 6.02 -5.40
N ASP A 36 11.46 6.98 -4.51
CA ASP A 36 12.36 8.11 -4.26
C ASP A 36 12.94 7.96 -2.84
N HIS A 37 14.10 7.32 -2.75
CA HIS A 37 14.79 7.03 -1.49
C HIS A 37 15.22 8.29 -0.74
N GLU A 38 15.48 9.40 -1.44
CA GLU A 38 15.93 10.63 -0.81
C GLU A 38 14.77 11.35 -0.12
N LYS A 39 13.56 11.22 -0.68
CA LYS A 39 12.34 11.83 -0.14
C LYS A 39 11.49 10.88 0.69
N ASP A 40 11.91 9.63 0.88
CA ASP A 40 11.14 8.58 1.57
C ASP A 40 9.76 8.37 0.92
N GLN A 41 9.71 8.33 -0.41
CA GLN A 41 8.46 8.15 -1.16
C GLN A 41 8.47 6.86 -1.96
N VAL A 42 7.32 6.21 -2.05
CA VAL A 42 7.13 4.99 -2.82
C VAL A 42 5.75 5.02 -3.48
N ARG A 43 5.64 4.40 -4.65
CA ARG A 43 4.38 4.19 -5.36
C ARG A 43 4.16 2.70 -5.61
N PHE A 44 2.92 2.27 -5.40
CA PHE A 44 2.52 0.89 -5.61
C PHE A 44 1.31 0.77 -6.55
N THR A 45 1.15 -0.42 -7.13
CA THR A 45 -0.08 -0.84 -7.83
C THR A 45 -0.60 -2.13 -7.22
N LEU A 46 -1.92 -2.29 -7.12
CA LEU A 46 -2.53 -3.55 -6.70
C LEU A 46 -2.43 -4.57 -7.83
N VAL A 47 -1.86 -5.75 -7.55
CA VAL A 47 -1.75 -6.86 -8.51
C VAL A 47 -2.87 -7.85 -8.31
N SER A 48 -3.14 -8.25 -7.06
CA SER A 48 -4.19 -9.21 -6.73
C SER A 48 -4.64 -9.05 -5.28
N SER A 49 -5.87 -9.45 -4.98
CA SER A 49 -6.43 -9.53 -3.63
C SER A 49 -7.15 -10.86 -3.49
N ASP A 50 -7.00 -11.53 -2.36
CA ASP A 50 -7.76 -12.76 -2.05
C ASP A 50 -9.20 -12.45 -1.57
N ASN A 51 -9.47 -11.19 -1.21
CA ASN A 51 -10.79 -10.71 -0.83
C ASN A 51 -11.37 -9.77 -1.90
N TRP A 52 -12.28 -10.31 -2.71
CA TRP A 52 -12.93 -9.56 -3.80
C TRP A 52 -13.74 -8.36 -3.31
N ASN A 53 -14.39 -8.47 -2.14
CA ASN A 53 -15.22 -7.40 -1.58
C ASN A 53 -14.38 -6.22 -1.11
N ALA A 54 -13.14 -6.46 -0.68
CA ALA A 54 -12.21 -5.44 -0.25
C ALA A 54 -11.39 -4.85 -1.42
N THR A 55 -11.32 -5.51 -2.58
CA THR A 55 -10.52 -5.08 -3.73
C THR A 55 -10.74 -3.61 -4.13
N PRO A 56 -11.97 -3.06 -4.20
CA PRO A 56 -12.16 -1.65 -4.52
C PRO A 56 -11.49 -0.71 -3.52
N ASP A 57 -11.59 -1.02 -2.22
CA ASP A 57 -10.99 -0.22 -1.16
C ASP A 57 -9.48 -0.39 -1.06
N VAL A 58 -8.97 -1.60 -1.28
CA VAL A 58 -7.52 -1.84 -1.40
C VAL A 58 -6.97 -1.07 -2.59
N ARG A 59 -7.62 -1.14 -3.75
CA ARG A 59 -7.21 -0.38 -4.94
C ARG A 59 -7.22 1.12 -4.64
N ARG A 60 -8.26 1.62 -3.97
CA ARG A 60 -8.35 3.02 -3.55
C ARG A 60 -7.13 3.38 -2.68
N ILE A 61 -6.83 2.61 -1.65
CA ILE A 61 -5.71 2.87 -0.73
C ILE A 61 -4.35 2.79 -1.44
N VAL A 62 -4.14 1.79 -2.29
CA VAL A 62 -2.86 1.52 -2.97
C VAL A 62 -2.62 2.43 -4.17
N GLU A 63 -3.59 2.56 -5.08
CA GLU A 63 -3.41 3.16 -6.41
C GLU A 63 -3.75 4.66 -6.47
N MET A 64 -4.43 5.26 -5.49
CA MET A 64 -4.78 6.70 -5.54
C MET A 64 -3.58 7.66 -5.49
N HIS A 65 -2.32 7.20 -5.45
CA HIS A 65 -1.18 8.02 -5.03
C HIS A 65 0.01 8.02 -6.00
N THR A 66 -0.17 8.57 -7.21
CA THR A 66 0.92 9.15 -8.01
C THR A 66 1.21 10.57 -7.53
N GLY A 67 2.21 10.78 -6.64
CA GLY A 67 2.80 12.12 -6.45
C GLY A 67 2.46 12.90 -5.16
N GLY A 68 1.94 12.25 -4.12
CA GLY A 68 2.01 12.78 -2.75
C GLY A 68 0.92 13.78 -2.31
N THR A 69 -0.22 13.87 -3.02
CA THR A 69 -1.41 14.50 -2.44
C THR A 69 -2.66 13.86 -3.03
N THR A 70 -3.47 13.23 -2.18
CA THR A 70 -4.80 12.77 -2.56
C THR A 70 -5.79 13.78 -2.09
N LEU A 71 -6.37 14.49 -3.05
CA LEU A 71 -7.52 15.35 -2.81
C LEU A 71 -8.75 14.46 -2.95
N ASP A 72 -9.67 14.55 -2.01
CA ASP A 72 -11.02 14.03 -2.18
C ASP A 72 -11.64 14.70 -3.43
N ASP A 73 -12.02 13.92 -4.44
CA ASP A 73 -12.54 14.46 -5.71
C ASP A 73 -13.85 15.25 -5.53
N THR A 74 -14.55 15.07 -4.41
CA THR A 74 -15.81 15.74 -4.08
C THR A 74 -15.60 17.01 -3.27
N THR A 75 -14.60 17.04 -2.38
CA THR A 75 -14.41 18.14 -1.42
C THR A 75 -13.09 18.91 -1.62
N GLY A 76 -12.18 18.40 -2.45
CA GLY A 76 -10.86 18.99 -2.70
C GLY A 76 -9.93 19.00 -1.48
N THR A 77 -10.24 18.25 -0.42
CA THR A 77 -9.41 18.18 0.80
C THR A 77 -8.40 17.05 0.74
N PRO A 78 -7.19 17.23 1.28
CA PRO A 78 -6.24 16.14 1.47
C PRO A 78 -6.86 15.00 2.29
N VAL A 79 -6.95 13.81 1.71
CA VAL A 79 -7.35 12.60 2.43
C VAL A 79 -6.16 12.14 3.26
N SER A 80 -6.38 11.90 4.56
CA SER A 80 -5.38 11.27 5.43
C SER A 80 -5.23 9.82 5.02
N VAL A 81 -4.21 9.52 4.22
CA VAL A 81 -3.92 8.17 3.71
C VAL A 81 -2.99 7.42 4.64
N ASP A 82 -3.08 6.08 4.62
CA ASP A 82 -2.20 5.22 5.40
C ASP A 82 -0.72 5.41 5.00
N PRO A 83 0.19 5.63 5.97
CA PRO A 83 1.63 5.76 5.73
C PRO A 83 2.32 4.59 5.08
N ILE A 84 1.74 3.40 5.11
CA ILE A 84 2.37 2.21 4.54
C ILE A 84 2.65 2.33 3.04
N PHE A 85 1.76 2.93 2.24
CA PHE A 85 1.93 2.98 0.78
C PHE A 85 2.56 4.28 0.27
N HIS A 86 2.88 5.23 1.14
CA HIS A 86 3.48 6.51 0.72
C HIS A 86 4.86 6.78 1.32
N ARG A 87 5.28 6.02 2.34
CA ARG A 87 6.64 6.10 2.89
C ARG A 87 7.37 4.79 2.74
N GLU A 88 8.52 4.82 2.08
CA GLU A 88 9.39 3.64 1.97
C GLU A 88 9.75 3.10 3.35
N SER A 89 10.11 3.98 4.28
CA SER A 89 10.46 3.66 5.66
C SER A 89 9.34 2.96 6.42
N ARG A 90 8.08 3.37 6.20
CA ARG A 90 6.93 2.74 6.84
C ARG A 90 6.64 1.36 6.24
N PHE A 91 6.74 1.24 4.93
CA PHE A 91 6.58 -0.04 4.25
C PHE A 91 7.64 -1.05 4.71
N ILE A 92 8.91 -0.65 4.78
CA ILE A 92 10.02 -1.47 5.30
C ILE A 92 9.78 -1.84 6.76
N TYR A 93 9.25 -0.93 7.59
CA TYR A 93 8.89 -1.29 8.96
C TYR A 93 7.83 -2.40 9.04
N CYS A 94 6.80 -2.36 8.17
CA CYS A 94 5.80 -3.41 8.09
C CYS A 94 6.39 -4.73 7.57
N PHE A 95 7.40 -4.67 6.70
CA PHE A 95 8.18 -5.82 6.28
C PHE A 95 8.95 -6.44 7.45
N ASP A 96 9.68 -5.63 8.21
CA ASP A 96 10.43 -6.08 9.39
C ASP A 96 9.51 -6.65 10.50
N LYS A 97 8.23 -6.24 10.53
CA LYS A 97 7.21 -6.77 11.43
C LYS A 97 6.54 -8.05 10.95
N GLY A 98 6.78 -8.48 9.71
CA GLY A 98 6.17 -9.68 9.13
C GLY A 98 4.71 -9.49 8.74
N THR A 99 4.23 -8.26 8.58
CA THR A 99 2.91 -7.98 7.98
C THR A 99 3.01 -7.67 6.49
N VAL A 100 4.25 -7.62 5.96
CA VAL A 100 4.58 -7.54 4.55
C VAL A 100 5.70 -8.52 4.27
N GLU A 101 5.63 -9.24 3.16
CA GLU A 101 6.64 -10.23 2.77
C GLU A 101 6.96 -10.12 1.27
N ALA A 102 8.16 -10.52 0.88
CA ALA A 102 8.56 -10.53 -0.53
C ALA A 102 7.77 -11.61 -1.27
N TYR A 103 7.20 -11.27 -2.42
CA TYR A 103 6.36 -12.17 -3.20
C TYR A 103 7.06 -12.53 -4.51
N THR A 104 7.35 -13.82 -4.71
CA THR A 104 7.89 -14.35 -5.97
C THR A 104 6.80 -15.15 -6.66
N GLN A 105 6.45 -14.76 -7.88
CA GLN A 105 5.56 -15.54 -8.76
C GLN A 105 6.26 -16.78 -9.33
#